data_AF-A0A1G9CIN7-F1
#
_entry.id   AF-A0A1G9CIN7-F1
#
_cell.length_a   1.000
_cell.length_b   1.000
_cell.length_c   1.000
_cell.angle_alpha   90.00
_cell.angle_beta   90.00
_cell.angle_gamma   90.00
#
_symmetry.space_group_name_H-M   'P 1'
#
loop_
_entity.id
_entity.type
_entity.pdbx_description
1 polymer ?
#
loop_
_entity_poly.entity_id
_entity_poly.type
_entity_poly.pdbx_seq_one_letter_code
_entity_poly.pdbx_strand_id
1 'polypeptide(L)' 'MRSLCSNLASRLRRDQRGATAVEYGIMVSLIAVVIIVAVTLLGGTLKETFNSVQCSVKGGTYTAATTGTTPTDGSCSK' A
#
# COMPACT_ATOMS: atom_id res chain seq x y z
N MET A 1 27.48 -37.62 -13.56
CA MET A 1 26.40 -36.77 -13.02
C MET A 1 26.84 -35.62 -12.10
N ARG A 2 28.12 -35.52 -11.69
CA ARG A 2 28.61 -34.39 -10.86
C ARG A 2 28.86 -33.07 -11.63
N SER A 3 28.96 -33.11 -12.96
CA SER A 3 29.30 -31.95 -13.80
C SER A 3 28.16 -30.91 -13.96
N LEU A 4 26.90 -31.35 -13.88
CA LEU A 4 25.73 -30.46 -14.05
C LEU A 4 25.49 -29.59 -12.81
N CYS A 5 25.58 -30.18 -11.61
CA CYS A 5 25.47 -29.45 -10.34
C CYS A 5 26.61 -28.45 -10.15
N SER A 6 27.84 -28.78 -10.55
CA SER A 6 28.99 -27.88 -10.43
C SER A 6 28.87 -26.65 -11.35
N ASN A 7 28.31 -26.79 -12.55
CA ASN A 7 28.08 -25.67 -13.47
C ASN A 7 27.01 -24.71 -12.93
N LEU A 8 25.88 -25.22 -12.41
CA LEU A 8 24.83 -24.41 -11.81
C LEU A 8 25.31 -23.69 -10.54
N ALA A 9 26.07 -24.37 -9.67
CA ALA A 9 26.67 -23.77 -8.48
C ALA A 9 27.70 -22.68 -8.81
N SER A 10 28.44 -22.81 -9.92
CA SER A 10 29.38 -21.78 -10.38
C SER A 10 28.69 -20.54 -11.00
N ARG A 11 27.47 -20.71 -11.52
CA ARG A 11 26.61 -19.63 -12.05
C ARG A 11 26.02 -18.81 -10.90
N LEU A 12 25.46 -19.50 -9.89
CA LEU A 12 24.96 -18.87 -8.65
C LEU A 12 26.06 -18.18 -7.84
N ARG A 13 27.31 -18.68 -7.86
CA ARG A 13 28.48 -18.01 -7.25
C ARG A 13 29.04 -16.84 -8.07
N ARG A 14 28.75 -16.77 -9.38
CA ARG A 14 29.14 -15.63 -10.24
C ARG A 14 28.10 -14.50 -10.24
N ASP A 15 26.86 -14.77 -9.83
CA ASP A 15 25.79 -13.79 -9.80
C ASP A 15 25.75 -13.00 -8.47
N GLN A 16 26.81 -12.23 -8.19
CA GLN A 16 26.79 -11.16 -7.16
C GLN A 16 25.67 -10.13 -7.42
N ARG A 17 25.17 -10.08 -8.67
CA ARG A 17 24.01 -9.28 -9.09
C ARG A 17 22.69 -9.72 -8.42
N GLY A 18 22.57 -10.99 -8.05
CA GLY A 18 21.37 -11.51 -7.35
C GLY A 18 21.35 -11.15 -5.86
N ALA A 19 22.52 -11.16 -5.21
CA ALA A 19 22.64 -10.74 -3.81
C ALA A 19 22.35 -9.23 -3.63
N THR A 20 22.83 -8.39 -4.55
CA THR A 20 22.52 -6.94 -4.56
C THR A 20 21.03 -6.65 -4.80
N ALA A 21 20.30 -7.52 -5.50
CA ALA A 21 18.86 -7.32 -5.73
C ALA A 21 18.04 -7.38 -4.42
N VAL A 22 18.48 -8.17 -3.44
CA VAL A 22 17.79 -8.34 -2.15
C VAL A 22 18.02 -7.13 -1.24
N GLU A 23 19.22 -6.53 -1.26
CA GLU A 23 19.55 -5.35 -0.46
C GLU A 23 18.73 -4.14 -0.90
N TYR A 24 18.71 -3.84 -2.20
CA TYR A 24 17.86 -2.78 -2.74
C TYR A 24 16.37 -3.15 -2.61
N GLY A 25 16.02 -4.44 -2.69
CA GLY A 25 14.66 -4.93 -2.45
C GLY A 25 14.15 -4.60 -1.05
N ILE A 26 14.98 -4.75 -0.02
CA ILE A 26 14.58 -4.42 1.36
C ILE A 26 14.39 -2.91 1.55
N MET A 27 15.26 -2.08 0.95
CA MET A 27 15.12 -0.62 1.01
C MET A 27 13.83 -0.13 0.34
N VAL A 28 13.52 -0.69 -0.84
CA VAL A 28 12.27 -0.39 -1.55
C VAL A 28 11.05 -0.90 -0.78
N SER A 29 11.15 -2.06 -0.12
CA SER A 29 10.03 -2.62 0.67
C SER A 29 9.63 -1.72 1.84
N LEU A 30 10.58 -1.07 2.51
CA LEU A 30 10.31 -0.11 3.59
C LEU A 30 9.57 1.13 3.07
N ILE A 31 9.99 1.65 1.92
CA ILE A 31 9.31 2.77 1.25
C ILE A 31 7.88 2.37 0.84
N ALA A 32 7.71 1.16 0.32
CA ALA A 32 6.39 0.65 -0.07
C ALA A 32 5.42 0.59 1.11
N VAL A 33 5.85 0.13 2.29
CA VAL A 33 5.01 0.11 3.50
C VAL A 33 4.57 1.52 3.89
N VAL A 34 5.49 2.49 3.87
CA VAL A 34 5.17 3.90 4.18
C VAL A 34 4.16 4.47 3.19
N ILE A 35 4.33 4.18 1.89
CA ILE A 35 3.39 4.63 0.85
C ILE A 35 2.00 4.01 1.07
N ILE A 36 1.92 2.71 1.38
CA ILE A 36 0.64 2.05 1.66
C ILE A 36 -0.07 2.74 2.82
N VAL A 37 0.63 2.99 3.93
CA VAL A 37 0.05 3.70 5.08
C VAL A 37 -0.42 5.10 4.67
N ALA A 38 0.41 5.88 3.96
CA ALA A 38 0.04 7.23 3.52
C ALA A 38 -1.20 7.23 2.61
N VAL A 39 -1.26 6.30 1.65
CA VAL A 39 -2.39 6.17 0.71
C VAL A 39 -3.66 5.70 1.42
N THR A 40 -3.56 4.81 2.41
CA THR A 40 -4.75 4.38 3.18
C THR A 40 -5.37 5.53 3.98
N LEU A 41 -4.54 6.36 4.61
CA LEU A 41 -4.99 7.55 5.34
C LEU A 41 -5.58 8.60 4.38
N LEU A 42 -4.88 8.88 3.28
CA LEU A 42 -5.35 9.84 2.27
C LEU A 42 -6.66 9.38 1.63
N GLY A 43 -6.78 8.09 1.30
CA GLY A 43 -7.97 7.49 0.72
C GLY A 43 -9.20 7.64 1.62
N GLY A 44 -9.04 7.46 2.93
CA GLY A 44 -10.09 7.71 3.92
C GLY A 44 -10.58 9.16 3.89
N THR A 45 -9.68 10.13 3.93
CA THR A 45 -10.03 11.56 3.89
C THR A 45 -10.70 11.97 2.58
N LEU A 46 -10.22 11.45 1.44
CA LEU A 46 -10.83 11.71 0.13
C LEU A 46 -12.24 11.13 0.07
N LYS A 47 -12.43 9.89 0.52
CA LYS A 47 -13.74 9.23 0.59
C LYS A 47 -14.74 10.04 1.42
N GLU A 48 -14.32 10.52 2.59
CA GLU A 48 -15.12 11.37 3.47
C GLU A 48 -15.56 12.67 2.77
N THR A 49 -14.63 13.31 2.07
CA THR A 49 -14.89 14.55 1.34
C THR A 49 -15.90 14.34 0.22
N PHE A 50 -15.73 13.28 -0.58
CA PHE A 50 -16.67 12.95 -1.66
C PHE A 50 -18.04 12.54 -1.12
N ASN A 51 -18.12 11.78 -0.02
CA ASN A 51 -19.38 11.41 0.62
C ASN A 51 -20.14 12.65 1.13
N SER A 52 -19.43 13.61 1.74
CA SER A 52 -20.00 14.87 2.20
C SER A 52 -20.56 15.73 1.05
N VAL A 53 -19.80 15.85 -0.04
CA VAL A 53 -20.26 16.54 -1.25
C VAL A 53 -21.48 15.83 -1.84
N GLN A 54 -21.45 14.50 -1.95
CA GLN A 54 -22.56 13.72 -2.47
C GLN A 54 -23.83 13.86 -1.60
N CYS A 55 -23.66 13.99 -0.28
CA CYS A 55 -24.77 14.24 0.64
C CYS A 55 -25.37 15.64 0.46
N SER A 56 -24.50 16.64 0.35
CA SER A 56 -24.89 18.04 0.15
C SER A 56 -25.67 18.21 -1.17
N VAL A 57 -25.23 17.54 -2.24
CA VAL A 57 -25.93 17.51 -3.53
C VAL A 57 -27.32 16.85 -3.42
N LYS A 58 -27.50 15.88 -2.51
CA LYS A 58 -28.79 15.24 -2.24
C LYS A 58 -29.71 16.07 -1.32
N GLY A 59 -29.23 17.21 -0.82
CA GLY A 59 -29.94 18.06 0.15
C GLY A 59 -29.97 17.52 1.57
N GLY A 60 -29.06 16.62 1.91
CA GLY A 60 -28.95 16.03 3.25
C GLY A 60 -27.90 16.68 4.13
N THR A 61 -27.92 16.36 5.42
CA THR A 61 -26.87 16.72 6.38
C THR A 61 -25.90 15.56 6.57
N TYR A 62 -24.62 15.84 6.39
CA TYR A 62 -23.56 14.85 6.57
C TYR A 62 -23.09 14.79 8.03
N THR A 63 -23.10 13.60 8.63
CA THR A 63 -22.52 13.35 9.95
C THR A 63 -21.19 12.62 9.76
N ALA A 64 -20.09 13.32 10.03
CA ALA A 64 -18.75 12.76 9.90
C ALA A 64 -18.58 11.56 10.84
N ALA A 65 -17.98 10.48 10.33
CA ALA A 65 -17.66 9.33 11.17
C ALA A 65 -16.57 9.69 12.19
N THR A 66 -16.79 9.30 13.45
CA THR A 66 -15.80 9.51 14.51
C THR A 66 -14.59 8.63 14.24
N THR A 67 -13.45 9.26 13.96
CA THR A 67 -12.23 8.64 13.45
C THR A 67 -11.63 7.66 14.45
N GLY A 68 -11.57 6.37 14.10
CA GLY A 68 -10.94 5.35 14.93
C GLY A 68 -10.29 4.25 14.09
N THR A 69 -9.08 4.49 13.55
CA THR A 69 -8.17 3.51 12.89
C THR A 69 -8.74 2.61 11.77
N THR A 70 -10.04 2.68 11.50
CA THR A 70 -10.80 1.93 10.52
C THR A 70 -11.59 2.96 9.72
N PRO A 71 -11.51 2.97 8.38
CA PRO A 71 -12.34 3.82 7.55
C PRO A 71 -13.79 3.34 7.65
N THR A 72 -14.52 3.84 8.65
CA THR A 72 -15.98 3.78 8.69
C THR A 72 -16.51 5.02 7.97
N ASP A 73 -17.29 4.81 6.90
CA ASP A 73 -17.92 5.91 6.17
C ASP A 73 -18.87 6.69 7.09
N GLY A 74 -18.86 8.02 7.02
CA GLY A 74 -19.87 8.87 7.67
C GLY A 74 -21.25 8.68 7.03
N SER A 75 -22.29 9.08 7.74
CA SER A 75 -23.68 8.89 7.30
C SER A 75 -24.26 10.17 6.72
N CYS A 76 -25.06 10.01 5.66
CA CYS A 76 -25.87 11.09 5.08
C CYS A 76 -27.33 10.83 5.43
N SER A 77 -27.95 11.75 6.17
CA SER A 77 -29.41 11.76 6.36
C SER A 77 -30.03 12.87 5.52
N LYS A 78 -31.21 12.60 4.98
CA LYS A 78 -32.12 13.67 4.58
C LYS A 78 -32.78 14.30 5.80
#